data_AF-A0A6N8YWD3-F1
#
_entry.id   AF-A0A6N8YWD3-F1
#
_cell.length_a   1.000
_cell.length_b   1.000
_cell.length_c   1.000
_cell.angle_alpha   90.00
_cell.angle_beta   90.00
_cell.angle_gamma   90.00
#
_symmetry.space_group_name_H-M   'P 1'
#
loop_
_entity.id
_entity.type
_entity.pdbx_description
1 polymer ?
#
loop_
_entity_poly.entity_id
_entity_poly.type
_entity_poly.pdbx_seq_one_letter_code
_entity_poly.pdbx_strand_id
1 'polypeptide(L)'
;MFIKVEPAGFFMYTVQLIFDPASPDSEDQEVRDYLADHELEPRYQYQIEEDGRPCDVLQFGGCYLGRHLQSVGQIQRHAVEVELLTAEVEGHLAALALPQLAAPNSEDGEVRQETVAALVSELHDESAFQPDENGELAVVLDREEVKAAALRVLGKGS
;
A
#
# COMPACT_ATOMS: atom_id res chain seq x y z
N MET A 1 -0.88 -3.39 8.25
CA MET A 1 -1.18 -3.08 9.66
C MET A 1 -2.66 -2.73 9.82
N PHE A 2 -3.25 -2.87 11.02
CA PHE A 2 -4.54 -2.24 11.32
C PHE A 2 -4.51 -1.33 12.55
N ILE A 3 -5.43 -0.37 12.57
CA ILE A 3 -5.55 0.64 13.63
C ILE A 3 -6.79 0.34 14.46
N LYS A 4 -6.60 0.15 15.76
CA LYS A 4 -7.69 -0.02 16.73
C LYS A 4 -7.78 1.19 17.65
N VAL A 5 -8.97 1.75 17.78
CA VAL A 5 -9.25 2.91 18.65
C VAL A 5 -10.20 2.48 19.76
N GLU A 6 -9.75 2.58 21.01
CA GLU A 6 -10.53 2.18 22.18
C GLU A 6 -10.82 3.37 23.10
N PRO A 7 -12.01 3.47 23.70
CA PRO A 7 -12.29 4.50 24.71
C PRO A 7 -11.43 4.31 25.96
N ALA A 8 -10.87 5.39 26.49
CA ALA A 8 -10.01 5.40 27.69
C ALA A 8 -10.56 6.32 28.81
N GLY A 9 -11.89 6.47 28.90
CA GLY A 9 -12.58 7.35 29.86
C GLY A 9 -13.17 8.62 29.22
N PHE A 10 -13.60 9.59 30.03
CA PHE A 10 -14.23 10.83 29.56
C PHE A 10 -13.31 11.58 28.57
N PHE A 11 -13.71 11.63 27.30
CA PHE A 11 -13.02 12.30 26.17
C PHE A 11 -11.59 11.83 25.85
N MET A 12 -11.17 10.67 26.37
CA MET A 12 -9.87 10.07 26.05
C MET A 12 -10.08 8.79 25.27
N TYR A 13 -9.16 8.51 24.34
CA TYR A 13 -9.10 7.25 23.63
C TYR A 13 -7.64 6.79 23.56
N THR A 14 -7.44 5.49 23.42
CA THR A 14 -6.16 4.88 23.07
C THR A 14 -6.17 4.53 21.59
N VAL A 15 -5.01 4.62 20.97
CA VAL A 15 -4.79 4.13 19.61
C VAL A 15 -3.79 2.99 19.71
N GLN A 16 -4.10 1.87 19.09
CA GLN A 16 -3.22 0.73 18.93
C GLN A 16 -2.93 0.56 17.44
N LEU A 17 -1.64 0.56 17.08
CA LEU A 17 -1.17 0.13 15.78
C LEU A 17 -0.73 -1.33 15.93
N ILE A 18 -1.32 -2.21 15.12
CA ILE A 18 -1.15 -3.66 15.25
C ILE A 18 -0.54 -4.20 13.95
N PHE A 19 0.60 -4.88 14.09
CA PHE A 19 1.42 -5.39 12.99
C PHE A 19 1.49 -6.91 13.07
N ASP A 20 1.30 -7.61 11.95
CA ASP A 20 1.56 -9.06 11.83
C ASP A 20 2.99 -9.27 11.31
N PRO A 21 3.99 -9.55 12.18
CA PRO A 21 5.37 -9.74 11.74
C PRO A 21 5.56 -11.00 10.88
N ALA A 22 4.63 -11.95 10.88
CA ALA A 22 4.70 -13.13 10.03
C ALA A 22 4.20 -12.87 8.60
N SER A 23 3.39 -11.83 8.42
CA SER A 23 2.82 -11.41 7.14
C SER A 23 2.69 -9.89 7.12
N PRO A 24 3.82 -9.16 7.06
CA PRO A 24 3.79 -7.70 7.09
C PRO A 24 3.07 -7.17 5.85
N ASP A 25 2.19 -6.20 6.07
CA ASP A 25 1.55 -5.48 4.97
C ASP A 25 2.54 -4.48 4.36
N SER A 26 2.29 -4.04 3.12
CA SER A 26 3.24 -3.24 2.35
C SER A 26 3.55 -1.89 2.98
N GLU A 27 2.62 -1.32 3.76
CA GLU A 27 2.83 -0.05 4.46
C GLU A 27 3.61 -0.16 5.77
N ASP A 28 3.77 -1.38 6.32
CA ASP A 28 4.18 -1.58 7.71
C ASP A 28 5.51 -0.90 8.03
N GLN A 29 6.47 -0.98 7.10
CA GLN A 29 7.79 -0.37 7.26
C GLN A 29 7.72 1.15 7.17
N GLU A 30 6.95 1.70 6.21
CA GLU A 30 6.82 3.15 6.04
C GLU A 30 6.13 3.79 7.24
N VAL A 31 5.12 3.13 7.83
CA VAL A 31 4.51 3.59 9.08
C VAL A 31 5.52 3.59 10.21
N ARG A 32 6.36 2.55 10.34
CA ARG A 32 7.41 2.49 11.38
C ARG A 32 8.45 3.59 11.20
N ASP A 33 8.89 3.83 9.97
CA ASP A 33 9.84 4.89 9.63
C ASP A 33 9.23 6.26 9.93
N TYR A 34 7.98 6.49 9.55
CA TYR A 34 7.25 7.72 9.87
C TYR A 34 7.17 7.98 11.38
N LEU A 35 6.87 6.94 12.18
CA LEU A 35 6.86 7.05 13.64
C LEU A 35 8.25 7.41 14.19
N ALA A 36 9.31 6.77 13.67
CA ALA A 36 10.68 7.03 14.08
C ALA A 36 11.14 8.44 13.73
N ASP A 37 10.89 8.89 12.50
CA ASP A 37 11.26 10.22 11.98
C ASP A 37 10.58 11.37 12.74
N HIS A 38 9.40 11.12 13.30
CA HIS A 38 8.65 12.08 14.11
C HIS A 38 8.84 11.89 15.61
N GLU A 39 9.78 11.02 16.02
CA GLU A 39 10.08 10.71 17.43
C GLU A 39 8.84 10.29 18.23
N LEU A 40 7.94 9.52 17.58
CA LEU A 40 6.69 9.06 18.15
C LEU A 40 6.87 7.74 18.89
N GLU A 41 7.14 7.83 20.18
CA GLU A 41 7.33 6.64 21.02
C GLU A 41 5.98 6.13 21.57
N PRO A 42 5.70 4.82 21.45
CA PRO A 42 4.51 4.24 22.05
C PRO A 42 4.63 4.22 23.58
N ARG A 43 3.49 4.42 24.23
CA ARG A 43 3.40 4.32 25.70
C ARG A 43 3.59 2.88 26.17
N TYR A 44 3.08 1.92 25.41
CA TYR A 44 3.26 0.50 25.66
C TYR A 44 3.54 -0.24 24.37
N GLN A 45 4.41 -1.24 24.47
CA GLN A 45 4.68 -2.21 23.41
C GLN A 45 4.46 -3.60 23.99
N TYR A 46 3.65 -4.41 23.33
CA TYR A 46 3.32 -5.77 23.76
C TYR A 46 2.86 -6.61 22.57
N GLN A 47 2.71 -7.92 22.78
CA GLN A 47 2.19 -8.84 21.78
C GLN A 47 0.77 -9.27 22.13
N ILE A 48 -0.04 -9.48 21.10
CA ILE A 48 -1.37 -10.08 21.19
C ILE A 48 -1.47 -11.26 20.22
N GLU A 49 -2.52 -12.05 20.36
CA GLU A 49 -2.89 -13.06 19.37
C GLU A 49 -4.14 -12.57 18.63
N GLU A 50 -4.05 -12.40 17.32
CA GLU A 50 -5.16 -12.06 16.43
C GLU A 50 -5.28 -13.18 15.39
N ASP A 51 -6.46 -13.79 15.25
CA ASP A 51 -6.71 -14.93 14.37
C ASP A 51 -5.68 -16.07 14.46
N GLY A 52 -5.18 -16.33 15.68
CA GLY A 52 -4.18 -17.37 15.95
C GLY A 52 -2.75 -16.99 15.55
N ARG A 53 -2.49 -15.72 15.20
CA ARG A 53 -1.17 -15.20 14.85
C ARG A 53 -0.67 -14.21 15.91
N PRO A 54 0.62 -14.29 16.30
CA PRO A 54 1.20 -13.31 17.19
C PRO A 54 1.39 -11.98 16.46
N CYS A 55 0.82 -10.90 16.98
CA CYS A 55 0.94 -9.55 16.44
C CYS A 55 1.62 -8.62 17.44
N ASP A 56 2.45 -7.71 16.92
CA ASP A 56 3.09 -6.66 17.71
C ASP A 56 2.15 -5.45 17.81
N VAL A 57 1.96 -4.95 19.04
CA VAL A 57 1.10 -3.79 19.33
C VAL A 57 1.94 -2.63 19.81
N LEU A 58 1.76 -1.48 19.16
CA LEU A 58 2.25 -0.18 19.62
C LEU A 58 1.06 0.64 20.10
N GLN A 59 0.98 0.91 21.41
CA GLN A 59 -0.14 1.65 22.00
C GLN A 59 0.24 3.09 22.33
N PHE A 60 -0.61 4.03 21.91
CA PHE A 60 -0.46 5.46 22.08
C PHE A 60 -1.69 6.09 22.77
N GLY A 61 -1.49 7.28 23.37
CA GLY A 61 -2.59 8.12 23.79
C GLY A 61 -3.24 8.84 22.59
N GLY A 62 -4.56 8.94 22.58
CA GLY A 62 -5.32 9.49 21.46
C GLY A 62 -4.95 10.93 21.08
N CYS A 63 -4.77 11.82 22.07
CA CYS A 63 -4.33 13.19 21.81
C CYS A 63 -2.88 13.27 21.28
N TYR A 64 -2.05 12.27 21.61
CA TYR A 64 -0.65 12.22 21.21
C TYR A 64 -0.53 11.79 19.74
N LEU A 65 -1.15 10.66 19.38
CA LEU A 65 -1.09 10.15 18.01
C LEU A 65 -2.15 10.77 17.08
N GLY A 66 -3.19 11.41 17.63
CA GLY A 66 -4.35 11.89 16.85
C GLY A 66 -4.01 12.87 15.73
N ARG A 67 -2.96 13.70 15.88
CA ARG A 67 -2.49 14.61 14.83
C ARG A 67 -1.75 13.91 13.70
N HIS A 68 -1.32 12.67 13.92
CA HIS A 68 -0.56 11.85 12.98
C HIS A 68 -1.41 10.77 12.31
N LEU A 69 -2.60 10.47 12.83
CA LEU A 69 -3.50 9.47 12.27
C LEU A 69 -3.88 9.75 10.81
N GLN A 70 -4.00 11.03 10.42
CA GLN A 70 -4.25 11.38 9.03
C GLN A 70 -3.09 10.96 8.12
N SER A 71 -1.85 11.24 8.53
CA SER A 71 -0.65 10.86 7.75
C SER A 71 -0.45 9.34 7.73
N VAL A 72 -0.67 8.65 8.84
CA VAL A 72 -0.65 7.18 8.88
C VAL A 72 -1.73 6.60 7.95
N GLY A 73 -2.94 7.17 7.96
CA GLY A 73 -3.99 6.78 7.03
C GLY A 73 -3.67 7.07 5.56
N GLN A 74 -2.92 8.14 5.28
CA GLN A 74 -2.41 8.42 3.92
C GLN A 74 -1.38 7.40 3.47
N ILE A 75 -0.47 6.98 4.35
CA ILE A 75 0.51 5.91 4.09
C ILE A 75 -0.23 4.60 3.77
N GLN A 76 -1.19 4.19 4.60
CA GLN A 76 -2.02 3.00 4.33
C GLN A 76 -2.77 3.09 3.00
N ARG A 77 -3.37 4.25 2.72
CA ARG A 77 -4.11 4.47 1.47
C ARG A 77 -3.18 4.35 0.26
N HIS A 78 -2.02 4.98 0.32
CA HIS A 78 -1.06 4.96 -0.78
C HIS A 78 -0.57 3.54 -1.08
N ALA A 79 -0.30 2.75 -0.03
CA ALA A 79 0.07 1.35 -0.17
C ALA A 79 -1.02 0.53 -0.90
N VAL A 80 -2.27 0.67 -0.50
CA VAL A 80 -3.42 0.03 -1.18
C VAL A 80 -3.56 0.52 -2.63
N GLU A 81 -3.40 1.82 -2.88
CA GLU A 81 -3.46 2.40 -4.23
C GLU A 81 -2.37 1.80 -5.14
N VAL A 82 -1.13 1.65 -4.64
CA VAL A 82 -0.02 1.03 -5.35
C VAL A 82 -0.27 -0.46 -5.63
N GLU A 83 -0.81 -1.20 -4.65
CA GLU A 83 -1.13 -2.63 -4.81
C GLU A 83 -2.22 -2.85 -5.87
N LEU A 84 -3.31 -2.10 -5.78
CA LEU A 84 -4.41 -2.17 -6.76
C LEU A 84 -3.93 -1.80 -8.16
N LEU A 85 -3.14 -0.72 -8.27
CA LEU A 85 -2.63 -0.26 -9.55
C LEU A 85 -1.65 -1.26 -10.16
N THR A 86 -0.80 -1.88 -9.33
CA THR A 86 0.10 -2.95 -9.74
C THR A 86 -0.67 -4.12 -10.31
N ALA A 87 -1.69 -4.60 -9.60
CA ALA A 87 -2.52 -5.71 -10.06
C ALA A 87 -3.22 -5.41 -11.40
N GLU A 88 -3.79 -4.20 -11.55
CA GLU A 88 -4.49 -3.81 -12.78
C GLU A 88 -3.52 -3.67 -13.96
N VAL A 89 -2.37 -3.02 -13.76
CA VAL A 89 -1.32 -2.91 -14.78
C VAL A 89 -0.83 -4.28 -15.19
N GLU A 90 -0.57 -5.19 -14.25
CA GLU A 90 -0.17 -6.56 -14.56
C GLU A 90 -1.21 -7.30 -15.42
N GLY A 91 -2.50 -7.14 -15.11
CA GLY A 91 -3.60 -7.69 -15.88
C GLY A 91 -3.62 -7.17 -17.32
N HIS A 92 -3.43 -5.85 -17.50
CA HIS A 92 -3.35 -5.24 -18.83
C HIS A 92 -2.12 -5.72 -19.62
N LEU A 93 -0.93 -5.77 -18.98
CA LEU A 93 0.30 -6.22 -19.64
C LEU A 93 0.19 -7.68 -20.09
N ALA A 94 -0.39 -8.54 -19.26
CA ALA A 94 -0.64 -9.94 -19.63
C ALA A 94 -1.54 -10.04 -20.88
N ALA A 95 -2.51 -9.13 -21.03
CA ALA A 95 -3.41 -9.07 -22.18
C ALA A 95 -2.78 -8.47 -23.46
N LEU A 96 -1.61 -7.83 -23.38
CA LEU A 96 -0.90 -7.26 -24.54
C LEU A 96 -0.05 -8.29 -25.29
N ALA A 97 0.25 -9.44 -24.67
CA ALA A 97 1.03 -10.53 -25.26
C ALA A 97 2.38 -10.08 -25.89
N LEU A 98 3.05 -9.10 -25.27
CA LEU A 98 4.35 -8.61 -25.72
C LEU A 98 5.48 -9.55 -25.25
N PRO A 99 6.42 -9.97 -26.12
CA PRO A 99 7.49 -10.89 -25.74
C PRO A 99 8.38 -10.41 -24.59
N GLN A 100 8.72 -9.11 -24.56
CA GLN A 100 9.56 -8.48 -23.52
C GLN A 100 8.88 -8.39 -22.15
N LEU A 101 7.56 -8.64 -22.11
CA LEU A 101 6.75 -8.63 -20.89
C LEU A 101 6.20 -10.04 -20.61
N ALA A 102 6.89 -11.06 -21.12
CA ALA A 102 6.60 -12.45 -20.81
C ALA A 102 6.64 -12.69 -19.30
N ALA A 103 6.01 -13.79 -18.87
CA ALA A 103 5.75 -14.11 -17.47
C ALA A 103 6.93 -13.81 -16.52
N PRO A 104 6.66 -13.44 -15.25
CA PRO A 104 7.70 -13.00 -14.30
C PRO A 104 8.84 -14.01 -14.05
N ASN A 105 8.64 -15.29 -14.40
CA ASN A 105 9.65 -16.34 -14.29
C ASN A 105 10.45 -16.56 -15.59
N SER A 106 10.35 -15.66 -16.57
CA SER A 106 11.12 -15.70 -17.82
C SER A 106 12.45 -14.95 -17.67
N GLU A 107 13.35 -15.09 -18.65
CA GLU A 107 14.61 -14.35 -18.69
C GLU A 107 14.39 -12.81 -18.67
N ASP A 108 13.19 -12.36 -19.04
CA ASP A 108 12.77 -10.95 -19.07
C ASP A 108 12.00 -10.50 -17.80
N GLY A 109 11.99 -11.31 -16.73
CA GLY A 109 11.24 -11.03 -15.50
C GLY A 109 11.60 -9.69 -14.84
N GLU A 110 12.87 -9.30 -14.91
CA GLU A 110 13.38 -8.02 -14.38
C GLU A 110 12.84 -6.83 -15.19
N VAL A 111 12.83 -6.93 -16.52
CA VAL A 111 12.27 -5.90 -17.43
C VAL A 111 10.78 -5.71 -17.18
N ARG A 112 10.03 -6.79 -16.93
CA ARG A 112 8.61 -6.71 -16.58
C ARG A 112 8.41 -5.98 -15.26
N GLN A 113 9.19 -6.31 -14.22
CA GLN A 113 9.08 -5.65 -12.92
C GLN A 113 9.41 -4.16 -13.00
N GLU A 114 10.48 -3.79 -13.69
CA GLU A 114 10.83 -2.39 -13.92
C GLU A 114 9.74 -1.64 -14.71
N THR A 115 9.16 -2.29 -15.72
CA THR A 115 8.07 -1.71 -16.50
C THR A 115 6.83 -1.50 -15.66
N VAL A 116 6.45 -2.48 -14.83
CA VAL A 116 5.31 -2.35 -13.91
C VAL A 116 5.54 -1.22 -12.92
N ALA A 117 6.71 -1.15 -12.29
CA ALA A 117 7.05 -0.09 -11.34
C ALA A 117 6.98 1.31 -12.00
N ALA A 118 7.51 1.45 -13.21
CA ALA A 118 7.46 2.71 -13.96
C ALA A 118 6.02 3.09 -14.35
N LEU A 119 5.19 2.12 -14.75
CA LEU A 119 3.79 2.35 -15.08
C LEU A 119 2.95 2.72 -13.87
N VAL A 120 3.14 2.02 -12.75
CA VAL A 120 2.51 2.36 -11.47
C VAL A 120 2.87 3.81 -11.12
N SER A 121 4.14 4.19 -11.20
CA SER A 121 4.56 5.57 -10.94
C SER A 121 3.96 6.59 -11.92
N GLU A 122 3.85 6.27 -13.22
CA GLU A 122 3.32 7.17 -14.26
C GLU A 122 1.79 7.31 -14.20
N LEU A 123 1.08 6.25 -13.78
CA LEU A 123 -0.39 6.16 -13.80
C LEU A 123 -1.04 6.36 -12.42
N HIS A 124 -0.25 6.58 -11.37
CA HIS A 124 -0.74 6.85 -10.01
C HIS A 124 -1.27 8.30 -9.89
N ASP A 125 -2.40 8.55 -10.55
CA ASP A 125 -3.19 9.78 -10.48
C ASP A 125 -4.46 9.54 -9.67
N GLU A 126 -4.91 10.53 -8.88
CA GLU A 126 -6.13 10.40 -8.05
C GLU A 126 -7.38 10.03 -8.89
N SER A 127 -7.43 10.43 -10.17
CA SER A 127 -8.53 10.11 -11.09
C SER A 127 -8.59 8.64 -11.50
N ALA A 128 -7.51 7.88 -11.31
CA ALA A 128 -7.47 6.45 -11.57
C ALA A 128 -8.25 5.63 -10.53
N PHE A 129 -8.62 6.23 -9.39
CA PHE A 129 -9.26 5.53 -8.29
C PHE A 129 -10.71 5.97 -8.10
N GLN A 130 -11.63 5.00 -8.08
CA GLN A 130 -13.06 5.24 -7.88
C GLN A 130 -13.66 4.18 -6.95
N PRO A 131 -14.72 4.53 -6.20
CA PRO A 131 -15.45 3.53 -5.42
C PRO A 131 -16.17 2.56 -6.37
N ASP A 132 -16.10 1.26 -6.07
CA ASP A 132 -16.83 0.22 -6.77
C ASP A 132 -18.30 0.10 -6.28
N GLU A 133 -18.99 -0.96 -6.69
CA GLU A 133 -20.38 -1.21 -6.30
C GLU A 133 -20.58 -1.48 -4.79
N ASN A 134 -19.53 -1.88 -4.08
CA ASN A 134 -19.51 -2.11 -2.62
C ASN A 134 -19.01 -0.88 -1.84
N GLY A 135 -18.54 0.16 -2.55
CA GLY A 135 -17.90 1.33 -1.96
C GLY A 135 -16.43 1.11 -1.60
N GLU A 136 -15.82 0.03 -2.09
CA GLU A 136 -14.39 -0.26 -1.96
C GLU A 136 -13.59 0.47 -3.04
N LEU A 137 -12.31 0.74 -2.77
CA LEU A 137 -11.45 1.44 -3.72
C LEU A 137 -11.12 0.52 -4.89
N ALA A 138 -11.40 0.95 -6.12
CA ALA A 138 -11.05 0.24 -7.34
C ALA A 138 -10.30 1.14 -8.32
N VAL A 139 -9.48 0.50 -9.16
CA VAL A 139 -8.70 1.15 -10.21
C VAL A 139 -9.47 1.13 -11.52
N VAL A 140 -9.53 2.28 -12.20
CA VAL A 140 -10.16 2.43 -13.50
C VAL A 140 -9.12 2.98 -14.47
N LEU A 141 -8.52 2.09 -15.27
CA LEU A 141 -7.55 2.46 -16.31
C LEU A 141 -8.09 2.15 -17.71
N ASP A 142 -7.79 3.04 -18.66
CA ASP A 142 -8.05 2.76 -20.07
C ASP A 142 -6.96 1.85 -20.64
N ARG A 143 -7.38 0.74 -21.28
CA ARG A 143 -6.45 -0.25 -21.82
C ARG A 143 -5.50 0.33 -22.88
N GLU A 144 -5.97 1.24 -23.73
CA GLU A 144 -5.13 1.85 -24.77
C GLU A 144 -4.15 2.86 -24.16
N GLU A 145 -4.54 3.55 -23.08
CA GLU A 145 -3.65 4.41 -22.30
C GLU A 145 -2.52 3.61 -21.65
N VAL A 146 -2.83 2.50 -20.96
CA VAL A 146 -1.83 1.61 -20.35
C VAL A 146 -0.88 1.04 -21.40
N LYS A 147 -1.42 0.64 -22.56
CA LYS A 147 -0.61 0.15 -23.68
C LYS A 147 0.33 1.23 -24.23
N ALA A 148 -0.18 2.45 -24.43
CA ALA A 148 0.63 3.56 -24.91
C ALA A 148 1.74 3.90 -23.92
N ALA A 149 1.43 3.93 -22.62
CA ALA A 149 2.42 4.12 -21.56
C ALA A 149 3.46 2.99 -21.56
N ALA A 150 3.05 1.73 -21.66
CA ALA A 150 3.96 0.58 -21.67
C ALA A 150 4.96 0.64 -22.82
N LEU A 151 4.51 0.97 -24.03
CA LEU A 151 5.38 1.15 -25.20
C LEU A 151 6.35 2.32 -25.02
N ARG A 152 5.94 3.40 -24.35
CA ARG A 152 6.84 4.53 -24.02
C ARG A 152 7.91 4.11 -23.01
N VAL A 153 7.54 3.38 -21.97
CA VAL A 153 8.49 2.90 -20.94
C VAL A 153 9.51 1.94 -21.56
N LEU A 154 9.06 0.96 -22.35
CA LEU A 154 9.95 0.03 -23.06
C LEU A 154 10.86 0.73 -24.06
N GLY A 155 10.35 1.75 -24.76
CA GLY A 155 11.14 2.55 -25.71
C GLY A 155 12.18 3.48 -25.08
N LYS A 156 12.05 3.80 -23.78
CA LYS A 156 13.05 4.58 -23.02
C LYS A 156 14.20 3.72 -22.50
N GLY A 157 14.02 2.39 -22.43
CA GLY A 157 15.02 1.42 -21.96
C GLY A 157 15.91 0.83 -23.06
N SER A 158 15.75 1.26 -24.32
CA SER A 158 16.55 0.79 -25.48
C SER A 158 17.54 1.84 -25.98
#